data_AF-A0A919HVI2-F1
#
_entry.id   AF-A0A919HVI2-F1
#
_cell.length_a   1.000
_cell.length_b   1.000
_cell.length_c   1.000
_cell.angle_alpha   90.00
_cell.angle_beta   90.00
_cell.angle_gamma   90.00
#
_symmetry.space_group_name_H-M   'P 1'
#
loop_
_entity.id
_entity.type
_entity.pdbx_description
1 polymer ?
#
loop_
_entity_poly.entity_id
_entity_poly.type
_entity_poly.pdbx_seq_one_letter_code
_entity_poly.pdbx_strand_id
1 'polypeptide(L)'
;MTADSDLELAVCSAPGKGSFPARLIRPEDVGVEHRGKGRNQRRVHNILPDSAEADCLLVVEVYTDEGATSSWPSHKHDTAQPGKETQLEETYYHRFDPPQGFAFQRVYTDDRSPDACMAPYNHDVVMVPRGYHPVAAIAGYDSYYLNVMAGPDRKWLFTWEDDHAWINTPEYPRHD
;
A
#
# COMPACT_ATOMS: atom_id res chain seq x y z
N MET A 1 -25.47 0.46 8.99
CA MET A 1 -24.53 -0.41 9.71
C MET A 1 -24.65 -0.07 11.19
N THR A 2 -24.61 -1.05 12.09
CA THR A 2 -24.74 -0.86 13.54
C THR A 2 -23.57 -1.59 14.20
N ALA A 3 -22.97 -0.99 15.23
CA ALA A 3 -21.83 -1.57 15.93
C ALA A 3 -22.29 -2.22 17.25
N ASP A 4 -21.85 -3.45 17.51
CA ASP A 4 -22.11 -4.19 18.75
C ASP A 4 -21.11 -3.82 19.88
N SER A 5 -20.03 -3.13 19.53
CA SER A 5 -18.99 -2.58 20.42
C SER A 5 -18.40 -1.30 19.81
N ASP A 6 -17.40 -0.69 20.45
CA ASP A 6 -16.55 0.32 19.79
C ASP A 6 -15.98 -0.27 18.49
N LEU A 7 -16.01 0.53 17.42
CA LEU A 7 -15.70 0.05 16.07
C LEU A 7 -14.90 1.10 15.30
N GLU A 8 -13.78 0.65 14.75
CA GLU A 8 -13.04 1.34 13.70
C GLU A 8 -13.43 0.71 12.36
N LEU A 9 -14.11 1.48 11.50
CA LEU A 9 -14.60 1.02 10.19
C LEU A 9 -13.99 1.85 9.07
N ALA A 10 -13.25 1.20 8.17
CA ALA A 10 -12.87 1.80 6.90
C ALA A 10 -13.98 1.58 5.84
N VAL A 11 -14.48 2.68 5.26
CA VAL A 11 -15.42 2.65 4.14
C VAL A 11 -14.66 3.01 2.86
N CYS A 12 -14.21 1.97 2.15
CA CYS A 12 -13.47 2.11 0.89
C CYS A 12 -14.45 2.24 -0.27
N SER A 13 -14.34 3.30 -1.10
CA SER A 13 -15.26 3.56 -2.20
C SER A 13 -14.55 3.96 -3.49
N ALA A 14 -15.07 3.48 -4.63
CA ALA A 14 -14.71 3.90 -5.98
C ALA A 14 -15.96 3.84 -6.87
N PRO A 15 -15.93 4.39 -8.10
CA PRO A 15 -17.04 4.25 -9.04
C PRO A 15 -17.43 2.79 -9.25
N GLY A 16 -18.73 2.50 -9.17
CA GLY A 16 -19.30 1.16 -9.41
C GLY A 16 -20.14 1.13 -10.67
N LYS A 17 -20.15 -0.01 -11.37
CA LYS A 17 -21.03 -0.29 -12.51
C LYS A 17 -22.23 -1.15 -12.10
N GLY A 18 -22.20 -1.69 -10.87
CA GLY A 18 -23.25 -2.57 -10.35
C GLY A 18 -23.14 -4.00 -10.88
N SER A 19 -21.95 -4.42 -11.30
CA SER A 19 -21.75 -5.70 -11.98
C SER A 19 -21.81 -6.92 -11.04
N PHE A 20 -21.63 -6.71 -9.73
CA PHE A 20 -21.46 -7.78 -8.75
C PHE A 20 -22.46 -7.66 -7.59
N PRO A 21 -22.95 -8.79 -7.05
CA PRO A 21 -23.77 -8.79 -5.85
C PRO A 21 -22.94 -8.45 -4.61
N ALA A 22 -23.62 -8.05 -3.53
CA ALA A 22 -22.98 -7.94 -2.22
C ALA A 22 -22.44 -9.30 -1.75
N ARG A 23 -21.22 -9.31 -1.20
CA ARG A 23 -20.62 -10.50 -0.59
C ARG A 23 -19.80 -10.13 0.63
N LEU A 24 -19.60 -11.12 1.50
CA LEU A 24 -18.67 -11.04 2.62
C LEU A 24 -17.28 -11.51 2.16
N ILE A 25 -16.23 -10.85 2.62
CA ILE A 25 -14.84 -11.30 2.50
C ILE A 25 -14.39 -11.65 3.92
N ARG A 26 -14.25 -12.94 4.22
CA ARG A 26 -13.83 -13.43 5.54
C ARG A 26 -12.31 -13.58 5.61
N PRO A 27 -11.70 -13.73 6.80
CA PRO A 27 -10.26 -13.94 6.91
C PRO A 27 -9.73 -15.10 6.06
N GLU A 28 -10.49 -16.19 5.91
CA GLU A 28 -10.10 -17.32 5.06
C GLU A 28 -10.10 -17.01 3.55
N ASP A 29 -10.77 -15.94 3.13
CA ASP A 29 -10.79 -15.47 1.74
C ASP A 29 -9.62 -14.51 1.42
N VAL A 30 -8.90 -14.06 2.46
CA VAL A 30 -7.83 -13.06 2.33
C VAL A 30 -6.49 -13.75 2.07
N GLY A 31 -5.88 -13.43 0.92
CA GLY A 31 -4.56 -13.94 0.56
C GLY A 31 -3.47 -13.31 1.43
N VAL A 32 -2.78 -14.12 2.25
CA VAL A 32 -1.69 -13.68 3.13
C VAL A 32 -0.33 -13.98 2.51
N GLU A 33 0.55 -12.98 2.45
CA GLU A 33 1.89 -13.08 1.88
C GLU A 33 2.93 -12.45 2.81
N HIS A 34 4.15 -13.00 2.78
CA HIS A 34 5.32 -12.35 3.36
C HIS A 34 6.23 -11.91 2.21
N ARG A 35 6.41 -10.60 2.06
CA ARG A 35 7.20 -10.00 0.96
C ARG A 35 8.52 -9.47 1.50
N GLY A 36 9.57 -9.54 0.68
CA GLY A 36 10.89 -8.97 0.95
C GLY A 36 11.80 -9.83 1.85
N LYS A 37 12.97 -9.29 2.17
CA LYS A 37 14.04 -9.90 2.98
C LYS A 37 14.65 -8.84 3.90
N GLY A 38 15.31 -9.23 5.00
CA GLY A 38 15.98 -8.29 5.91
C GLY A 38 15.08 -7.12 6.34
N ARG A 39 15.57 -5.88 6.20
CA ARG A 39 14.83 -4.64 6.56
C ARG A 39 13.74 -4.25 5.55
N ASN A 40 13.39 -5.11 4.60
CA ASN A 40 12.28 -4.92 3.66
C ASN A 40 11.21 -6.01 3.83
N GLN A 41 11.24 -6.77 4.93
CA GLN A 41 10.22 -7.78 5.24
C GLN A 41 8.93 -7.12 5.71
N ARG A 42 7.81 -7.64 5.20
CA ARG A 42 6.47 -7.17 5.55
C ARG A 42 5.44 -8.27 5.35
N ARG A 43 4.40 -8.25 6.18
CA ARG A 43 3.23 -9.11 6.01
C ARG A 43 2.15 -8.33 5.26
N VAL A 44 1.59 -8.94 4.23
CA VAL A 44 0.60 -8.33 3.33
C VAL A 44 -0.66 -9.19 3.34
N HIS A 45 -1.81 -8.55 3.54
CA HIS A 45 -3.12 -9.18 3.42
C HIS A 45 -3.87 -8.56 2.24
N ASN A 46 -4.06 -9.35 1.18
CA ASN A 46 -4.75 -8.93 -0.03
C ASN A 46 -6.27 -9.09 0.16
N ILE A 47 -6.92 -8.10 0.76
CA ILE A 47 -8.35 -8.12 1.10
C ILE A 47 -9.23 -8.17 -0.16
N LEU A 48 -8.91 -7.34 -1.16
CA LEU A 48 -9.62 -7.30 -2.45
C LEU A 48 -8.61 -7.11 -3.60
N PRO A 49 -7.89 -8.16 -4.02
CA PRO A 49 -6.90 -8.08 -5.10
C PRO A 49 -7.55 -7.98 -6.49
N ASP A 50 -6.75 -7.68 -7.52
CA ASP A 50 -7.22 -7.56 -8.90
C ASP A 50 -7.63 -8.90 -9.55
N SER A 51 -7.29 -10.01 -8.90
CA SER A 51 -7.73 -11.38 -9.22
C SER A 51 -9.13 -11.70 -8.68
N ALA A 52 -9.64 -10.93 -7.72
CA ALA A 52 -10.99 -11.08 -7.17
C ALA A 52 -11.99 -10.17 -7.89
N GLU A 53 -13.28 -10.50 -7.82
CA GLU A 53 -14.35 -9.75 -8.49
C GLU A 53 -14.63 -8.39 -7.82
N ALA A 54 -14.46 -7.29 -8.54
CA ALA A 54 -14.98 -5.96 -8.25
C ALA A 54 -14.88 -5.06 -9.49
N ASP A 55 -15.65 -3.97 -9.54
CA ASP A 55 -15.64 -3.06 -10.69
C ASP A 55 -14.36 -2.22 -10.77
N CYS A 56 -13.96 -1.61 -9.65
CA CYS A 56 -12.80 -0.69 -9.60
C CYS A 56 -11.88 -0.91 -8.40
N LEU A 57 -12.43 -1.22 -7.22
CA LEU A 57 -11.67 -1.24 -5.97
C LEU A 57 -10.59 -2.33 -5.92
N LEU A 58 -9.43 -1.93 -5.41
CA LEU A 58 -8.40 -2.80 -4.87
C LEU A 58 -8.15 -2.41 -3.41
N VAL A 59 -8.06 -3.38 -2.52
CA VAL A 59 -7.84 -3.14 -1.08
C VAL A 59 -6.78 -4.11 -0.56
N VAL A 60 -5.76 -3.57 0.10
CA VAL A 60 -4.66 -4.33 0.69
C VAL A 60 -4.27 -3.68 2.01
N GLU A 61 -3.90 -4.48 3.00
CA GLU A 61 -3.28 -3.97 4.22
C GLU A 61 -1.88 -4.56 4.39
N VAL A 62 -0.98 -3.77 4.97
CA VAL A 62 0.43 -4.12 5.12
C VAL A 62 0.88 -3.84 6.55
N TYR A 63 1.62 -4.79 7.10
CA TYR A 63 2.29 -4.69 8.39
C TYR A 63 3.79 -4.59 8.14
N THR A 64 4.41 -3.55 8.69
CA THR A 64 5.83 -3.22 8.57
C THR A 64 6.41 -3.08 9.97
N ASP A 65 7.28 -4.01 10.34
CA ASP A 65 7.92 -4.00 11.65
C ASP A 65 8.79 -2.74 11.82
N GLU A 66 9.00 -2.32 13.06
CA GLU A 66 9.82 -1.17 13.40
C GLU A 66 11.19 -1.18 12.71
N GLY A 67 11.57 -0.04 12.11
CA GLY A 67 12.84 0.13 11.39
C GLY A 67 12.94 -0.58 10.03
N ALA A 68 11.90 -1.29 9.57
CA ALA A 68 11.82 -1.79 8.20
C ALA A 68 11.27 -0.72 7.23
N THR A 69 11.48 -0.93 5.94
CA THR A 69 10.86 -0.16 4.86
C THR A 69 9.85 -0.99 4.09
N SER A 70 8.76 -0.35 3.69
CA SER A 70 7.67 -0.94 2.92
C SER A 70 7.23 0.03 1.83
N SER A 71 6.33 -0.43 0.95
CA SER A 71 6.15 0.14 -0.40
C SER A 71 7.51 0.36 -1.11
N TRP A 72 8.47 -0.52 -0.80
CA TRP A 72 9.88 -0.49 -1.19
C TRP A 72 10.33 -1.84 -1.76
N PRO A 73 11.13 -1.92 -2.85
CA PRO A 73 11.68 -0.82 -3.65
C PRO A 73 10.60 0.09 -4.23
N SER A 74 10.95 1.37 -4.39
CA SER A 74 10.02 2.39 -4.88
C SER A 74 9.34 1.94 -6.17
N HIS A 75 8.02 2.08 -6.23
CA HIS A 75 7.22 1.76 -7.40
C HIS A 75 6.16 2.82 -7.63
N LYS A 76 5.68 2.93 -8.87
CA LYS A 76 4.61 3.85 -9.27
C LYS A 76 3.60 3.16 -10.17
N HIS A 77 2.35 3.58 -10.08
CA HIS A 77 1.24 3.19 -10.93
C HIS A 77 0.41 4.43 -11.24
N ASP A 78 1.01 5.39 -11.95
CA ASP A 78 0.45 6.72 -12.18
C ASP A 78 0.14 7.00 -13.66
N THR A 79 0.60 6.13 -14.55
CA THR A 79 0.49 6.31 -15.99
C THR A 79 -0.07 5.04 -16.64
N ALA A 80 -1.10 5.19 -17.48
CA ALA A 80 -1.59 4.09 -18.31
C ALA A 80 -0.58 3.76 -19.42
N GLN A 81 0.19 2.69 -19.23
CA GLN A 81 1.12 2.12 -20.20
C GLN A 81 0.74 0.66 -20.46
N PRO A 82 0.18 0.33 -21.64
CA PRO A 82 -0.36 -1.00 -21.92
C PRO A 82 0.62 -2.14 -21.59
N GLY A 83 0.18 -3.04 -20.71
CA GLY A 83 0.96 -4.22 -20.28
C GLY A 83 2.14 -3.94 -19.36
N LYS A 84 2.37 -2.67 -18.96
CA LYS A 84 3.49 -2.28 -18.11
C LYS A 84 3.05 -1.58 -16.83
N GLU A 85 2.16 -0.60 -16.93
CA GLU A 85 1.74 0.23 -15.80
C GLU A 85 0.28 0.66 -15.98
N THR A 86 -0.46 0.74 -14.88
CA THR A 86 -1.82 1.26 -14.83
C THR A 86 -1.86 2.56 -14.05
N GLN A 87 -2.80 3.45 -14.38
CA GLN A 87 -3.08 4.62 -13.56
C GLN A 87 -4.02 4.22 -12.41
N LEU A 88 -3.48 4.16 -11.19
CA LEU A 88 -4.21 3.90 -9.96
C LEU A 88 -3.90 5.01 -8.95
N GLU A 89 -4.93 5.72 -8.51
CA GLU A 89 -4.83 6.55 -7.30
C GLU A 89 -4.70 5.63 -6.09
N GLU A 90 -3.92 6.02 -5.08
CA GLU A 90 -3.75 5.22 -3.85
C GLU A 90 -3.86 6.11 -2.60
N THR A 91 -4.48 5.56 -1.55
CA THR A 91 -4.52 6.15 -0.21
C THR A 91 -3.84 5.22 0.80
N TYR A 92 -3.25 5.79 1.85
CA TYR A 92 -2.62 5.07 2.96
C TYR A 92 -3.22 5.56 4.26
N TYR A 93 -3.97 4.71 4.97
CA TYR A 93 -4.43 4.98 6.33
C TYR A 93 -3.49 4.34 7.34
N HIS A 94 -2.76 5.14 8.11
CA HIS A 94 -1.68 4.68 8.98
C HIS A 94 -2.12 4.37 10.41
N ARG A 95 -1.58 3.31 10.99
CA ARG A 95 -1.67 2.96 12.41
C ARG A 95 -0.31 2.60 12.96
N PHE A 96 -0.11 2.83 14.24
CA PHE A 96 1.15 2.54 14.93
C PHE A 96 0.94 1.86 16.27
N ASP A 97 1.89 1.01 16.64
CA ASP A 97 2.01 0.44 17.97
C ASP A 97 3.43 0.62 18.50
N PRO A 98 3.65 1.35 19.61
CA PRO A 98 2.67 2.12 20.38
C PRO A 98 2.05 3.33 19.61
N PRO A 99 0.85 3.80 19.99
CA PRO A 99 0.02 4.71 19.18
C PRO A 99 0.54 6.15 19.05
N GLN A 100 1.56 6.56 19.82
CA GLN A 100 2.24 7.85 19.64
C GLN A 100 3.31 7.85 18.54
N GLY A 101 3.52 6.70 17.89
CA GLY A 101 4.46 6.53 16.79
C GLY A 101 4.11 7.32 15.53
N PHE A 102 5.08 7.35 14.62
CA PHE A 102 4.95 7.91 13.28
C PHE A 102 5.89 7.16 12.32
N ALA A 103 5.67 7.30 11.01
CA ALA A 103 6.58 6.86 9.96
C ALA A 103 7.06 8.05 9.13
N PHE A 104 8.05 7.86 8.27
CA PHE A 104 8.26 8.76 7.14
C PHE A 104 7.67 8.14 5.87
N GLN A 105 6.79 8.87 5.20
CA GLN A 105 6.32 8.51 3.87
C GLN A 105 6.76 9.60 2.90
N ARG A 106 7.40 9.22 1.80
CA ARG A 106 7.85 10.15 0.76
C ARG A 106 7.09 9.89 -0.52
N VAL A 107 6.42 10.89 -1.07
CA VAL A 107 5.74 10.81 -2.38
C VAL A 107 6.52 11.68 -3.37
N TYR A 108 7.10 11.06 -4.41
CA TYR A 108 7.97 11.75 -5.35
C TYR A 108 7.95 11.16 -6.77
N THR A 109 8.20 11.97 -7.79
CA THR A 109 8.38 11.53 -9.19
C THR A 109 9.84 11.57 -9.62
N ASP A 110 10.17 11.00 -10.78
CA ASP A 110 11.54 11.05 -11.33
C ASP A 110 12.08 12.48 -11.47
N ASP A 111 11.22 13.42 -11.89
CA ASP A 111 11.52 14.85 -12.06
C ASP A 111 11.39 15.68 -10.77
N ARG A 112 11.04 15.04 -9.64
CA ARG A 112 10.84 15.67 -8.32
C ARG A 112 9.69 16.68 -8.26
N SER A 113 8.71 16.53 -9.13
CA SER A 113 7.49 17.34 -9.15
C SER A 113 6.25 16.43 -9.15
N PRO A 114 5.79 15.90 -8.00
CA PRO A 114 6.14 16.29 -6.62
C PRO A 114 7.40 15.63 -6.05
N ASP A 115 7.87 16.14 -4.92
CA ASP A 115 8.80 15.49 -3.98
C ASP A 115 8.49 15.99 -2.56
N ALA A 116 7.69 15.23 -1.83
CA ALA A 116 7.23 15.58 -0.49
C ALA A 116 7.49 14.43 0.48
N CYS A 117 8.10 14.74 1.62
CA CYS A 117 8.25 13.82 2.74
C CYS A 117 7.33 14.27 3.88
N MET A 118 6.55 13.35 4.40
CA MET A 118 5.57 13.58 5.45
C MET A 118 5.87 12.65 6.63
N ALA A 119 5.47 13.07 7.82
CA ALA A 119 5.52 12.26 9.04
C ALA A 119 4.10 11.91 9.48
N PRO A 120 3.41 10.94 8.83
CA PRO A 120 2.08 10.51 9.26
C PRO A 120 2.14 9.91 10.66
N TYR A 121 1.25 10.38 11.53
CA TYR A 121 0.98 9.82 12.85
C TYR A 121 -0.20 8.87 12.80
N ASN A 122 -0.51 8.28 13.94
CA ASN A 122 -1.57 7.31 14.10
C ASN A 122 -2.94 7.89 13.68
N HIS A 123 -3.66 7.17 12.82
CA HIS A 123 -4.89 7.56 12.13
C HIS A 123 -4.74 8.56 10.96
N ASP A 124 -3.53 9.02 10.62
CA ASP A 124 -3.35 9.92 9.48
C ASP A 124 -3.54 9.19 8.14
N VAL A 125 -3.96 9.96 7.13
CA VAL A 125 -4.08 9.50 5.75
C VAL A 125 -3.10 10.24 4.85
N VAL A 126 -2.34 9.48 4.05
CA VAL A 126 -1.53 10.04 2.96
C VAL A 126 -2.16 9.67 1.63
N MET A 127 -2.29 10.66 0.74
CA MET A 127 -2.78 10.48 -0.63
C MET A 127 -1.61 10.42 -1.60
N VAL A 128 -1.64 9.46 -2.52
CA VAL A 128 -0.65 9.28 -3.57
C VAL A 128 -1.32 9.48 -4.93
N PRO A 129 -1.33 10.72 -5.46
CA PRO A 129 -1.93 10.99 -6.77
C PRO A 129 -1.06 10.53 -7.93
N ARG A 130 0.28 10.46 -7.72
CA ARG A 130 1.27 9.94 -8.67
C ARG A 130 2.64 9.78 -8.01
N GLY A 131 3.56 9.09 -8.70
CA GLY A 131 4.94 8.92 -8.28
C GLY A 131 5.18 7.74 -7.35
N TYR A 132 6.44 7.59 -6.95
CA TYR A 132 6.95 6.65 -5.96
C TYR A 132 6.52 7.06 -4.55
N HIS A 133 6.26 6.06 -3.70
CA HIS A 133 5.63 6.30 -2.41
C HIS A 133 6.10 5.34 -1.29
N PRO A 134 7.41 5.18 -1.04
CA PRO A 134 7.92 4.32 0.03
C PRO A 134 7.54 4.83 1.43
N VAL A 135 7.46 3.89 2.37
CA VAL A 135 7.22 4.10 3.81
C VAL A 135 8.42 3.57 4.59
N ALA A 136 8.94 4.38 5.52
CA ALA A 136 10.00 4.00 6.45
C ALA A 136 9.47 4.03 7.88
N ALA A 137 9.35 2.85 8.51
CA ALA A 137 8.96 2.72 9.90
C ALA A 137 10.10 3.18 10.82
N ILE A 138 9.75 3.77 11.97
CA ILE A 138 10.71 4.26 12.95
C ILE A 138 10.94 3.20 14.02
N ALA A 139 12.18 3.10 14.49
CA ALA A 139 12.52 2.17 15.56
C ALA A 139 11.64 2.40 16.81
N GLY A 140 11.15 1.33 17.40
CA GLY A 140 10.23 1.29 18.53
C GLY A 140 8.75 1.46 18.17
N TYR A 141 8.38 1.59 16.88
CA TYR A 141 7.00 1.74 16.43
C TYR A 141 6.69 0.84 15.23
N ASP A 142 5.95 -0.23 15.49
CA ASP A 142 5.41 -1.07 14.42
C ASP A 142 4.38 -0.27 13.62
N SER A 143 4.39 -0.45 12.31
CA SER A 143 3.57 0.32 11.36
C SER A 143 2.57 -0.60 10.65
N TYR A 144 1.33 -0.16 10.60
CA TYR A 144 0.27 -0.75 9.78
C TYR A 144 -0.27 0.32 8.84
N TYR A 145 -0.63 -0.08 7.62
CA TYR A 145 -1.47 0.76 6.80
C TYR A 145 -2.47 -0.03 5.96
N LEU A 146 -3.66 0.55 5.81
CA LEU A 146 -4.70 0.09 4.88
C LEU A 146 -4.65 0.94 3.62
N ASN A 147 -4.51 0.27 2.47
CA ASN A 147 -4.53 0.89 1.16
C ASN A 147 -5.85 0.68 0.44
N VAL A 148 -6.27 1.73 -0.25
CA VAL A 148 -7.36 1.69 -1.23
C VAL A 148 -6.84 2.24 -2.53
N MET A 149 -6.97 1.46 -3.60
CA MET A 149 -6.64 1.87 -4.95
C MET A 149 -7.83 1.75 -5.89
N ALA A 150 -7.89 2.64 -6.88
CA ALA A 150 -8.82 2.56 -7.99
C ALA A 150 -8.28 3.34 -9.20
N GLY A 151 -8.73 2.93 -10.39
CA GLY A 151 -8.40 3.61 -11.64
C GLY A 151 -9.25 3.11 -12.80
N PRO A 152 -9.03 3.63 -14.01
CA PRO A 152 -9.81 3.26 -15.20
C PRO A 152 -9.66 1.78 -15.60
N ASP A 153 -8.48 1.20 -15.35
CA ASP A 153 -8.19 -0.21 -15.55
C ASP A 153 -7.92 -0.87 -14.19
N ARG A 154 -8.71 -1.90 -13.85
CA ARG A 154 -8.60 -2.61 -12.57
C ARG A 154 -7.56 -3.71 -12.67
N LYS A 155 -6.30 -3.30 -12.80
CA LYS A 155 -5.12 -4.16 -12.75
C LYS A 155 -4.04 -3.49 -11.94
N TRP A 156 -3.34 -4.24 -11.09
CA TRP A 156 -2.22 -3.70 -10.32
C TRP A 156 -0.92 -3.90 -11.10
N LEU A 157 -0.67 -3.01 -12.06
CA LEU A 157 0.57 -2.96 -12.83
C LEU A 157 1.35 -1.70 -12.44
N PHE A 158 2.61 -1.87 -12.03
CA PHE A 158 3.47 -0.81 -11.56
C PHE A 158 4.88 -0.89 -12.15
N THR A 159 5.55 0.25 -12.20
CA THR A 159 6.95 0.36 -12.60
C THR A 159 7.82 0.62 -11.36
N TRP A 160 8.90 -0.14 -11.19
CA TRP A 160 9.91 0.15 -10.16
C TRP A 160 10.79 1.35 -10.56
N GLU A 161 11.31 2.06 -9.56
CA GLU A 161 12.40 3.01 -9.77
C GLU A 161 13.70 2.26 -10.11
N ASP A 162 14.29 2.55 -11.28
CA ASP A 162 15.43 1.82 -11.84
C ASP A 162 16.63 1.78 -10.88
N ASP A 163 16.94 2.92 -10.23
CA ASP A 163 18.06 3.06 -9.29
C ASP A 163 17.94 2.16 -8.04
N HIS A 164 16.73 1.67 -7.74
CA HIS A 164 16.42 0.90 -6.54
C HIS A 164 15.95 -0.53 -6.86
N ALA A 165 15.72 -0.84 -8.14
CA ALA A 165 15.22 -2.13 -8.60
C ALA A 165 16.14 -3.31 -8.22
N TRP A 166 17.45 -3.08 -8.06
CA TRP A 166 18.42 -4.10 -7.64
C TRP A 166 18.09 -4.74 -6.29
N ILE A 167 17.31 -4.07 -5.43
CA ILE A 167 16.89 -4.58 -4.11
C ILE A 167 15.91 -5.76 -4.24
N ASN A 168 15.26 -5.92 -5.39
CA ASN A 168 14.44 -7.10 -5.69
C ASN A 168 15.27 -8.35 -6.04
N THR A 169 16.59 -8.21 -6.22
CA THR A 169 17.47 -9.30 -6.64
C THR A 169 18.09 -10.03 -5.44
N PRO A 170 18.76 -11.19 -5.66
CA PRO A 170 19.52 -11.87 -4.61
C PRO A 170 20.66 -11.05 -3.98
N GLU A 171 21.04 -9.91 -4.53
CA GLU A 171 22.08 -9.02 -3.98
C GLU A 171 21.64 -8.32 -2.68
N TYR A 172 20.34 -8.35 -2.36
CA TYR A 172 19.78 -7.82 -1.11
C TYR A 172 19.30 -8.96 -0.17
N PRO A 173 19.60 -8.90 1.14
CA PRO A 173 20.40 -7.87 1.82
C PRO A 173 21.87 -7.91 1.43
N ARG A 174 22.52 -6.73 1.34
CA ARG A 174 23.98 -6.67 1.25
C ARG A 174 24.50 -7.19 2.58
N HIS A 175 25.26 -8.29 2.52
CA HIS A 175 25.83 -9.09 3.62
C HIS A 175 25.79 -8.44 5.02
N ASP A 176 25.25 -9.19 5.99
CA ASP A 176 25.25 -8.86 7.43
C ASP A 176 26.64 -8.55 7.99
#